data_AF-A0A348NIY1-F1
#
_entry.id   AF-A0A348NIY1-F1
#
_cell.length_a   1.000
_cell.length_b   1.000
_cell.length_c   1.000
_cell.angle_alpha   90.00
_cell.angle_beta   90.00
_cell.angle_gamma   90.00
#
_symmetry.space_group_name_H-M   'P 1'
#
loop_
_entity.id
_entity.type
_entity.pdbx_description
1 polymer ?
#
loop_
_entity_poly.entity_id
_entity_poly.type
_entity_poly.pdbx_seq_one_letter_code
_entity_poly.pdbx_strand_id
1 'polypeptide(L)'
;MRLPKTMRQGGSRIRAAEPCPRIERRIALAEDVLRAYKGEPIMKDEDKFKAQKKQDLEENERKYGKEARATYGEPAIDASNAQYAGMNPDAYAKMQSMSSELIRTLLQAMDEGDVKGETAKRLVRLHKDWLMIFWTEYTPEAHRGLGDAYVEDDRFRALYDKYREGAAAFLRDAIRANT
;
A
#
# COMPACT_ATOMS: atom_id res chain seq x y z
N MET A 1 66.14 1.36 31.08
CA MET A 1 65.61 0.44 30.05
C MET A 1 64.70 1.26 29.13
N ARG A 2 64.86 1.19 27.80
CA ARG A 2 64.05 1.96 26.83
C ARG A 2 62.71 1.25 26.55
N LEU A 3 61.64 2.01 26.26
CA LEU A 3 60.93 2.04 24.96
C LEU A 3 59.84 3.17 24.97
N PRO A 4 59.28 3.63 23.82
CA PRO A 4 58.67 4.96 23.72
C PRO A 4 57.34 5.05 22.90
N LYS A 5 56.91 6.31 22.66
CA LYS A 5 56.18 6.81 21.46
C LYS A 5 54.67 6.51 21.21
N THR A 6 53.89 7.59 21.33
CA THR A 6 52.94 8.17 20.35
C THR A 6 51.59 7.54 19.94
N MET A 7 50.57 8.43 19.94
CA MET A 7 49.53 8.67 18.91
C MET A 7 48.20 7.87 18.86
N ARG A 8 47.13 8.61 19.23
CA ARG A 8 45.93 8.98 18.44
C ARG A 8 44.87 7.93 18.00
N GLN A 9 43.62 8.38 18.09
CA GLN A 9 42.39 7.96 17.37
C GLN A 9 41.71 6.65 17.81
N GLY A 10 40.36 6.66 17.76
CA GLY A 10 39.54 5.43 17.77
C GLY A 10 38.29 5.56 18.63
N GLY A 11 37.19 6.02 18.04
CA GLY A 11 35.93 6.34 18.73
C GLY A 11 35.41 5.27 19.70
N SER A 12 34.82 5.75 20.79
CA SER A 12 34.02 4.91 21.69
C SER A 12 32.89 4.27 20.89
N ARG A 13 32.85 2.94 20.89
CA ARG A 13 31.92 2.16 20.06
C ARG A 13 30.48 2.52 20.42
N ILE A 14 29.80 3.19 19.50
CA ILE A 14 28.34 3.30 19.52
C ILE A 14 27.81 1.88 19.60
N ARG A 15 27.04 1.54 20.65
CA ARG A 15 26.33 0.25 20.69
C ARG A 15 25.47 0.21 19.43
N ALA A 16 25.65 -0.83 18.61
CA ALA A 16 24.72 -1.10 17.53
C ALA A 16 23.32 -1.19 18.14
N ALA A 17 22.41 -0.34 17.66
CA ALA A 17 21.01 -0.47 18.03
C ALA A 17 20.54 -1.84 17.52
N GLU A 18 20.05 -2.68 18.43
CA GLU A 18 19.42 -3.94 18.04
C GLU A 18 18.21 -3.61 17.15
N PRO A 19 18.02 -4.32 16.01
CA PRO A 19 16.94 -4.00 15.09
C PRO A 19 15.58 -4.20 15.78
N CYS A 20 14.81 -3.12 15.91
CA CYS A 20 13.46 -3.15 16.46
C CYS A 20 12.57 -4.13 15.68
N PRO A 21 11.97 -5.15 16.32
CA PRO A 21 11.27 -6.25 15.63
C PRO A 21 9.84 -5.86 15.18
N ARG A 22 9.65 -4.64 14.65
CA ARG A 22 8.32 -4.04 14.37
C ARG A 22 8.05 -3.72 12.89
N ILE A 23 8.98 -4.00 11.97
CA ILE A 23 8.89 -3.57 10.56
C ILE A 23 8.92 -4.75 9.56
N GLU A 24 9.30 -5.96 9.98
CA GLU A 24 9.32 -7.12 9.09
C GLU A 24 7.96 -7.83 8.98
N ARG A 25 7.55 -8.08 7.72
CA ARG A 25 6.24 -8.55 7.21
C ARG A 25 5.26 -7.42 6.90
N ARG A 26 5.36 -6.99 5.64
CA ARG A 26 4.48 -6.06 4.92
C ARG A 26 4.61 -6.39 3.42
N ILE A 27 3.59 -6.53 2.56
CA ILE A 27 2.11 -6.40 2.60
C ILE A 27 1.53 -7.24 1.41
N ALA A 28 0.22 -7.17 1.04
CA ALA A 28 -0.31 -7.85 -0.17
C ALA A 28 -1.45 -7.14 -0.96
N LEU A 29 -2.33 -6.41 -0.27
CA LEU A 29 -3.69 -6.13 -0.78
C LEU A 29 -3.80 -5.05 -1.89
N ALA A 30 -2.75 -4.25 -2.11
CA ALA A 30 -2.84 -3.09 -3.00
C ALA A 30 -2.69 -3.42 -4.51
N GLU A 31 -2.11 -4.57 -4.88
CA GLU A 31 -1.67 -4.80 -6.26
C GLU A 31 -2.78 -5.11 -7.26
N ASP A 32 -3.74 -5.96 -6.92
CA ASP A 32 -4.71 -6.47 -7.89
C ASP A 32 -5.80 -5.45 -8.22
N VAL A 33 -6.22 -4.65 -7.24
CA VAL A 33 -7.28 -3.63 -7.38
C VAL A 33 -6.87 -2.54 -8.38
N LEU A 34 -5.59 -2.14 -8.38
CA LEU A 34 -5.01 -1.19 -9.34
C LEU A 34 -4.54 -1.85 -10.66
N ARG A 35 -4.58 -3.19 -10.77
CA ARG A 35 -4.30 -3.92 -12.01
C ARG A 35 -5.51 -4.01 -12.93
N ALA A 36 -6.71 -3.97 -12.35
CA ALA A 36 -7.99 -3.81 -13.05
C ALA A 36 -8.12 -2.51 -13.88
N TYR A 37 -7.14 -1.60 -13.78
CA TYR A 37 -7.00 -0.44 -14.66
C TYR A 37 -6.54 -0.80 -16.09
N LYS A 38 -6.17 -2.06 -16.37
CA LYS A 38 -6.13 -2.58 -17.75
C LYS A 38 -7.56 -2.82 -18.22
N GLY A 39 -8.21 -1.74 -18.65
CA GLY A 39 -9.60 -1.74 -19.08
C GLY A 39 -9.83 -2.55 -20.35
N GLU A 40 -10.20 -3.81 -20.18
CA GLU A 40 -11.17 -4.45 -21.06
C GLU A 40 -12.54 -4.36 -20.38
N PRO A 41 -13.63 -4.07 -21.12
CA PRO A 41 -14.95 -3.97 -20.53
C PRO A 41 -15.36 -5.33 -19.95
N ILE A 42 -15.78 -5.32 -18.67
CA ILE A 42 -16.41 -6.49 -18.03
C ILE A 42 -17.52 -6.97 -18.97
N MET A 43 -17.39 -8.19 -19.50
CA MET A 43 -18.47 -8.81 -20.24
C MET A 43 -19.69 -8.84 -19.31
N LYS A 44 -20.88 -8.44 -19.80
CA LYS A 44 -22.14 -8.35 -19.03
C LYS A 44 -22.69 -9.71 -18.52
N ASP A 45 -21.84 -10.72 -18.55
CA ASP A 45 -22.06 -12.11 -18.20
C ASP A 45 -21.59 -12.29 -16.76
N GLU A 46 -22.54 -12.43 -15.83
CA GLU A 46 -22.24 -12.48 -14.39
C GLU A 46 -21.32 -13.65 -14.02
N ASP A 47 -21.40 -14.77 -14.74
CA ASP A 47 -20.63 -15.95 -14.42
C ASP A 47 -19.18 -15.82 -14.89
N LYS A 48 -18.94 -15.12 -16.01
CA LYS A 48 -17.58 -14.67 -16.37
C LYS A 48 -17.01 -13.67 -15.38
N PHE A 49 -17.82 -12.73 -14.87
CA PHE A 49 -17.37 -11.79 -13.85
C PHE A 49 -17.02 -12.49 -12.52
N LYS A 50 -17.82 -13.47 -12.08
CA LYS A 50 -17.51 -14.34 -10.93
C LYS A 50 -16.21 -15.14 -11.18
N ALA A 51 -16.05 -15.72 -12.36
CA ALA A 51 -14.87 -16.50 -12.73
C ALA A 51 -13.58 -15.65 -12.74
N GLN A 52 -13.62 -14.44 -13.31
CA GLN A 52 -12.47 -13.54 -13.32
C GLN A 52 -12.03 -13.17 -11.89
N LYS A 53 -12.95 -12.72 -11.04
CA LYS A 53 -12.62 -12.36 -9.64
C LYS A 53 -12.08 -13.55 -8.85
N LYS A 54 -12.57 -14.77 -9.12
CA LYS A 54 -12.02 -15.98 -8.51
C LYS A 54 -10.57 -16.21 -8.95
N GLN A 55 -10.27 -16.06 -10.25
CA GLN A 55 -8.90 -16.17 -10.77
C GLN A 55 -7.97 -15.09 -10.18
N ASP A 56 -8.46 -13.85 -10.04
CA ASP A 56 -7.70 -12.76 -9.41
C ASP A 56 -7.34 -13.10 -7.95
N LEU A 57 -8.28 -13.62 -7.17
CA LEU A 57 -8.07 -14.06 -5.78
C LEU A 57 -7.11 -15.25 -5.68
N GLU A 58 -7.24 -16.25 -6.56
CA GLU A 58 -6.32 -17.40 -6.62
C GLU A 58 -4.89 -16.96 -6.99
N GLU A 59 -4.74 -16.00 -7.90
CA GLU A 59 -3.43 -15.44 -8.24
C GLU A 59 -2.82 -14.62 -7.08
N ASN A 60 -3.63 -13.81 -6.40
CA ASN A 60 -3.21 -13.03 -5.23
C ASN A 60 -2.75 -13.95 -4.08
N GLU A 61 -3.57 -14.92 -3.67
CA GLU A 61 -3.25 -15.84 -2.58
C GLU A 61 -1.98 -16.66 -2.90
N ARG A 62 -1.80 -17.08 -4.18
CA ARG A 62 -0.59 -17.78 -4.64
C ARG A 62 0.67 -16.91 -4.58
N LYS A 63 0.59 -15.62 -4.95
CA LYS A 63 1.75 -14.72 -4.97
C LYS A 63 2.09 -14.17 -3.58
N TYR A 64 1.08 -13.78 -2.81
CA TYR A 64 1.24 -12.92 -1.64
C TYR A 64 0.51 -13.42 -0.39
N GLY A 65 -0.39 -14.41 -0.49
CA GLY A 65 -1.27 -14.85 0.61
C GLY A 65 -0.54 -15.20 1.91
N LYS A 66 0.58 -15.93 1.83
CA LYS A 66 1.42 -16.25 3.01
C LYS A 66 1.99 -15.01 3.70
N GLU A 67 2.46 -14.03 2.92
CA GLU A 67 3.00 -12.76 3.42
C GLU A 67 1.88 -11.88 4.00
N ALA A 68 0.74 -11.83 3.30
CA ALA A 68 -0.47 -11.14 3.69
C ALA A 68 -0.97 -11.60 5.08
N ARG A 69 -1.16 -12.92 5.24
CA ARG A 69 -1.68 -13.55 6.46
C ARG A 69 -0.72 -13.41 7.63
N ALA A 70 0.59 -13.50 7.38
CA ALA A 70 1.60 -13.28 8.41
C ALA A 70 1.75 -11.80 8.82
N THR A 71 1.27 -10.86 7.99
CA THR A 71 1.25 -9.41 8.27
C THR A 71 -0.02 -9.00 9.01
N TYR A 72 -1.19 -9.40 8.52
CA TYR A 72 -2.50 -8.87 8.92
C TYR A 72 -3.37 -9.86 9.72
N GLY A 73 -2.94 -11.11 9.82
CA GLY A 73 -3.77 -12.21 10.32
C GLY A 73 -4.69 -12.78 9.24
N GLU A 74 -4.96 -14.08 9.32
CA GLU A 74 -5.88 -14.78 8.42
C GLU A 74 -7.29 -14.14 8.35
N PRO A 75 -7.93 -13.77 9.47
CA PRO A 75 -9.30 -13.23 9.44
C PRO A 75 -9.44 -11.95 8.61
N ALA A 76 -8.42 -11.08 8.62
CA ALA A 76 -8.43 -9.83 7.85
C ALA A 76 -8.32 -10.10 6.34
N ILE A 77 -7.47 -11.06 5.95
CA ILE A 77 -7.30 -11.47 4.55
C ILE A 77 -8.53 -12.21 4.04
N ASP A 78 -9.11 -13.11 4.84
CA ASP A 78 -10.31 -13.85 4.47
C ASP A 78 -11.53 -12.93 4.34
N ALA A 79 -11.71 -11.97 5.25
CA ALA A 79 -12.75 -10.96 5.14
C ALA A 79 -12.57 -10.08 3.90
N SER A 80 -11.35 -9.60 3.63
CA SER A 80 -11.03 -8.81 2.42
C SER A 80 -11.31 -9.58 1.13
N ASN A 81 -10.87 -10.84 1.06
CA ASN A 81 -11.12 -11.72 -0.08
C ASN A 81 -12.63 -11.98 -0.27
N ALA A 82 -13.38 -12.16 0.81
CA ALA A 82 -14.84 -12.31 0.77
C ALA A 82 -15.56 -11.04 0.29
N GLN A 83 -15.12 -9.84 0.70
CA GLN A 83 -15.68 -8.57 0.21
C GLN A 83 -15.50 -8.46 -1.32
N TYR A 84 -14.30 -8.73 -1.84
CA TYR A 84 -14.04 -8.70 -3.29
C TYR A 84 -14.84 -9.78 -4.05
N ALA A 85 -14.87 -11.02 -3.54
CA ALA A 85 -15.67 -12.10 -4.10
C ALA A 85 -17.17 -11.74 -4.16
N GLY A 86 -17.68 -11.01 -3.15
CA GLY A 86 -19.07 -10.58 -3.06
C GLY A 86 -19.48 -9.36 -3.91
N MET A 87 -18.53 -8.58 -4.44
CA MET A 87 -18.88 -7.37 -5.23
C MET A 87 -19.75 -7.67 -6.44
N ASN A 88 -20.84 -6.93 -6.63
CA ASN A 88 -21.58 -6.90 -7.89
C ASN A 88 -20.91 -5.95 -8.92
N PRO A 89 -21.35 -5.91 -10.19
CA PRO A 89 -20.75 -5.05 -11.20
C PRO A 89 -20.74 -3.55 -10.85
N ASP A 90 -21.78 -3.04 -10.19
CA ASP A 90 -21.88 -1.62 -9.80
C ASP A 90 -20.89 -1.26 -8.68
N ALA A 91 -20.75 -2.12 -7.67
CA ALA A 91 -19.76 -1.95 -6.60
C ALA A 91 -18.33 -1.96 -7.17
N TYR A 92 -18.06 -2.87 -8.11
CA TYR A 92 -16.77 -2.93 -8.81
C TYR A 92 -16.54 -1.69 -9.69
N ALA A 93 -17.54 -1.23 -10.44
CA ALA A 93 -17.44 0.00 -11.23
C ALA A 93 -17.18 1.23 -10.35
N LYS A 94 -17.83 1.32 -9.17
CA LYS A 94 -17.56 2.36 -8.17
C LYS A 94 -16.12 2.29 -7.65
N MET A 95 -15.62 1.10 -7.34
CA MET A 95 -14.23 0.85 -6.94
C MET A 95 -13.23 1.27 -8.04
N GLN A 96 -13.50 1.00 -9.32
CA GLN A 96 -12.68 1.49 -10.43
C GLN A 96 -12.70 3.02 -10.57
N SER A 97 -13.87 3.64 -10.38
CA SER A 97 -14.01 5.10 -10.40
C SER A 97 -13.20 5.76 -9.27
N MET A 98 -13.33 5.25 -8.03
CA MET A 98 -12.55 5.71 -6.88
C MET A 98 -11.04 5.50 -7.08
N SER A 99 -10.63 4.38 -7.67
CA SER A 99 -9.22 4.12 -8.03
C SER A 99 -8.69 5.17 -9.03
N SER A 100 -9.49 5.51 -10.04
CA SER A 100 -9.14 6.51 -11.04
C SER A 100 -9.06 7.92 -10.45
N GLU A 101 -9.99 8.26 -9.55
CA GLU A 101 -10.03 9.52 -8.83
C GLU A 101 -8.86 9.67 -7.84
N LEU A 102 -8.49 8.58 -7.17
CA LEU A 102 -7.35 8.52 -6.24
C LEU A 102 -6.05 8.90 -6.95
N ILE A 103 -5.79 8.30 -8.12
CA ILE A 103 -4.59 8.61 -8.92
C ILE A 103 -4.61 10.04 -9.45
N ARG A 104 -5.75 10.55 -9.93
CA ARG A 104 -5.87 11.96 -10.35
C ARG A 104 -5.58 12.93 -9.19
N THR A 105 -6.14 12.67 -8.02
CA THR A 105 -5.94 13.49 -6.81
C THR A 105 -4.49 13.41 -6.32
N LEU A 106 -3.84 12.24 -6.44
CA LEU A 106 -2.43 12.06 -6.11
C LEU A 106 -1.54 12.91 -7.00
N LEU A 107 -1.72 12.84 -8.32
CA LEU A 107 -0.92 13.63 -9.26
C LEU A 107 -1.13 15.15 -9.07
N GLN A 108 -2.37 15.59 -8.82
CA GLN A 108 -2.65 16.99 -8.48
C GLN A 108 -1.97 17.42 -7.17
N ALA A 109 -2.03 16.60 -6.12
CA ALA A 109 -1.36 16.90 -4.86
C ALA A 109 0.18 16.97 -5.03
N MET A 110 0.76 16.14 -5.91
CA MET A 110 2.18 16.22 -6.28
C MET A 110 2.51 17.49 -7.07
N ASP A 111 1.62 17.98 -7.93
CA ASP A 111 1.78 19.26 -8.65
C ASP A 111 1.72 20.46 -7.69
N GLU A 112 0.88 20.38 -6.64
CA GLU A 112 0.80 21.39 -5.56
C GLU A 112 1.99 21.31 -4.59
N GLY A 113 2.60 20.13 -4.41
CA GLY A 113 3.79 19.89 -3.60
C GLY A 113 3.59 19.92 -2.08
N ASP A 114 2.43 20.37 -1.57
CA ASP A 114 2.14 20.43 -0.13
C ASP A 114 1.42 19.17 0.37
N VAL A 115 2.17 18.30 1.05
CA VAL A 115 1.64 17.09 1.72
C VAL A 115 0.64 17.39 2.86
N LYS A 116 0.47 18.65 3.28
CA LYS A 116 -0.54 19.12 4.25
C LYS A 116 -1.62 20.00 3.62
N GLY A 117 -1.58 20.20 2.30
CA GLY A 117 -2.55 20.97 1.54
C GLY A 117 -3.93 20.29 1.51
N GLU A 118 -4.96 21.02 1.10
CA GLU A 118 -6.32 20.47 1.07
C GLU A 118 -6.48 19.32 0.07
N THR A 119 -5.75 19.35 -1.05
CA THR A 119 -5.71 18.25 -2.02
C THR A 119 -5.00 17.01 -1.44
N ALA A 120 -3.94 17.17 -0.64
CA ALA A 120 -3.30 16.07 0.07
C ALA A 120 -4.21 15.48 1.17
N LYS A 121 -4.93 16.32 1.93
CA LYS A 121 -5.97 15.84 2.86
C LYS A 121 -7.10 15.10 2.14
N ARG A 122 -7.53 15.58 0.97
CA ARG A 122 -8.53 14.93 0.11
C ARG A 122 -8.03 13.57 -0.37
N LEU A 123 -6.78 13.50 -0.85
CA LEU A 123 -6.10 12.27 -1.24
C LEU A 123 -6.11 11.22 -0.12
N VAL A 124 -5.74 11.61 1.11
CA VAL A 124 -5.69 10.68 2.26
C VAL A 124 -7.08 10.20 2.67
N ARG A 125 -8.11 11.07 2.63
CA ARG A 125 -9.51 10.67 2.84
C ARG A 125 -9.98 9.67 1.77
N LEU A 126 -9.72 9.97 0.50
CA LEU A 126 -10.10 9.11 -0.62
C LEU A 126 -9.35 7.76 -0.60
N HIS A 127 -8.08 7.76 -0.18
CA HIS A 127 -7.31 6.53 0.03
C HIS A 127 -7.91 5.68 1.15
N LYS A 128 -8.25 6.29 2.29
CA LYS A 128 -8.99 5.62 3.37
C LYS A 128 -10.30 5.02 2.87
N ASP A 129 -11.12 5.80 2.16
CA ASP A 129 -12.44 5.34 1.68
C ASP A 129 -12.29 4.18 0.68
N TRP A 130 -11.22 4.19 -0.12
CA TRP A 130 -10.84 3.10 -1.02
C TRP A 130 -10.36 1.85 -0.26
N LEU A 131 -9.57 2.01 0.82
CA LEU A 131 -9.17 0.88 1.67
C LEU A 131 -10.35 0.22 2.36
N MET A 132 -11.33 1.01 2.81
CA MET A 132 -12.56 0.51 3.45
C MET A 132 -13.49 -0.28 2.52
N ILE A 133 -13.17 -0.39 1.22
CA ILE A 133 -13.81 -1.34 0.31
C ILE A 133 -13.38 -2.80 0.62
N PHE A 134 -12.20 -2.97 1.24
CA PHE A 134 -11.57 -4.26 1.52
C PHE A 134 -11.31 -4.51 3.01
N TRP A 135 -10.99 -3.45 3.75
CA TRP A 135 -10.77 -3.48 5.18
C TRP A 135 -12.10 -3.52 5.93
N THR A 136 -12.21 -4.39 6.93
CA THR A 136 -13.35 -4.41 7.86
C THR A 136 -13.22 -3.34 8.95
N GLU A 137 -12.00 -2.94 9.29
CA GLU A 137 -11.70 -1.97 10.34
C GLU A 137 -10.62 -0.98 9.88
N TYR A 138 -10.68 0.25 10.38
CA TYR A 138 -9.71 1.30 10.09
C TYR A 138 -8.98 1.75 11.35
N THR A 139 -7.65 1.82 11.28
CA THR A 139 -6.83 2.58 12.22
C THR A 139 -5.85 3.48 11.47
N PRO A 140 -5.56 4.70 11.97
CA PRO A 140 -4.47 5.53 11.45
C PRO A 140 -3.13 4.80 11.39
N GLU A 141 -2.86 3.93 12.35
CA GLU A 141 -1.63 3.14 12.46
C GLU A 141 -1.50 2.14 11.30
N ALA A 142 -2.59 1.44 10.96
CA ALA A 142 -2.61 0.56 9.79
C ALA A 142 -2.44 1.33 8.48
N HIS A 143 -3.08 2.50 8.35
CA HIS A 143 -2.97 3.35 7.16
C HIS A 143 -1.53 3.86 6.97
N ARG A 144 -0.88 4.38 8.03
CA ARG A 144 0.55 4.73 8.01
C ARG A 144 1.43 3.54 7.67
N GLY A 145 1.16 2.37 8.25
CA GLY A 145 1.92 1.15 8.01
C GLY A 145 1.83 0.63 6.57
N LEU A 146 0.69 0.84 5.90
CA LEU A 146 0.53 0.60 4.47
C LEU A 146 1.31 1.61 3.61
N GLY A 147 1.26 2.90 3.98
CA GLY A 147 2.04 3.94 3.31
C GLY A 147 3.56 3.67 3.36
N ASP A 148 4.07 3.10 4.45
CA ASP A 148 5.48 2.71 4.55
C ASP A 148 5.85 1.57 3.59
N ALA A 149 5.01 0.54 3.49
CA ALA A 149 5.25 -0.59 2.58
C ALA A 149 5.32 -0.15 1.11
N TYR A 150 4.59 0.91 0.74
CA TYR A 150 4.65 1.50 -0.60
C TYR A 150 6.03 2.05 -0.99
N VAL A 151 6.93 2.29 -0.04
CA VAL A 151 8.31 2.71 -0.34
C VAL A 151 9.35 1.63 -0.03
N GLU A 152 9.06 0.77 0.95
CA GLU A 152 9.97 -0.30 1.41
C GLU A 152 10.07 -1.47 0.43
N ASP A 153 9.04 -1.70 -0.39
CA ASP A 153 9.02 -2.75 -1.40
C ASP A 153 8.83 -2.16 -2.81
N ASP A 154 9.74 -2.52 -3.71
CA ASP A 154 9.75 -2.10 -5.11
C ASP A 154 8.47 -2.51 -5.88
N ARG A 155 7.84 -3.64 -5.51
CA ARG A 155 6.57 -4.13 -6.08
C ARG A 155 5.43 -3.14 -5.79
N PHE A 156 5.31 -2.72 -4.53
CA PHE A 156 4.31 -1.74 -4.11
C PHE A 156 4.62 -0.34 -4.61
N ARG A 157 5.91 0.07 -4.63
CA ARG A 157 6.34 1.36 -5.18
C ARG A 157 5.92 1.52 -6.63
N ALA A 158 6.10 0.47 -7.44
CA ALA A 158 5.70 0.46 -8.85
C ALA A 158 4.17 0.64 -9.08
N LEU A 159 3.30 0.41 -8.10
CA LEU A 159 1.85 0.64 -8.25
C LEU A 159 1.48 2.10 -8.45
N TYR A 160 2.20 3.01 -7.79
CA TYR A 160 2.00 4.45 -7.88
C TYR A 160 3.03 5.10 -8.79
N ASP A 161 4.31 4.68 -8.71
CA ASP A 161 5.38 5.31 -9.47
C ASP A 161 5.27 5.10 -10.99
N LYS A 162 4.48 4.10 -11.43
CA LYS A 162 4.08 3.95 -12.84
C LYS A 162 3.30 5.14 -13.42
N TYR A 163 2.70 5.99 -12.56
CA TYR A 163 1.99 7.20 -12.98
C TYR A 163 2.88 8.45 -12.93
N ARG A 164 3.80 8.51 -11.97
CA ARG A 164 4.85 9.53 -11.84
C ARG A 164 5.90 9.06 -10.83
N GLU A 165 7.18 9.18 -11.14
CA GLU A 165 8.28 8.85 -10.22
C GLU A 165 8.09 9.55 -8.85
N GLY A 166 8.24 8.80 -7.75
CA GLY A 166 8.06 9.31 -6.39
C GLY A 166 6.61 9.43 -5.91
N ALA A 167 5.61 9.01 -6.69
CA ALA A 167 4.20 9.08 -6.30
C ALA A 167 3.87 8.23 -5.06
N ALA A 168 4.51 7.06 -4.90
CA ALA A 168 4.39 6.24 -3.70
C ALA A 168 4.93 6.95 -2.45
N ALA A 169 6.07 7.63 -2.59
CA ALA A 169 6.69 8.39 -1.50
C ALA A 169 5.85 9.61 -1.09
N PHE A 170 5.31 10.34 -2.07
CA PHE A 170 4.39 11.45 -1.80
C PHE A 170 3.12 10.96 -1.06
N LEU A 171 2.54 9.84 -1.51
CA LEU A 171 1.36 9.26 -0.86
C LEU A 171 1.65 8.85 0.59
N ARG A 172 2.78 8.17 0.86
CA ARG A 172 3.26 7.86 2.22
C ARG A 172 3.32 9.12 3.09
N ASP A 173 3.91 10.18 2.58
CA ASP A 173 4.15 11.41 3.36
C ASP A 173 2.85 12.17 3.63
N ALA A 174 1.95 12.23 2.65
CA ALA A 174 0.60 12.73 2.84
C ALA A 174 -0.17 11.92 3.91
N ILE A 175 -0.14 10.58 3.85
CA ILE A 175 -0.76 9.71 4.86
C ILE A 175 -0.18 10.00 6.25
N ARG A 176 1.15 10.01 6.39
CA ARG A 176 1.84 10.28 7.66
C ARG A 176 1.49 11.65 8.23
N ALA A 177 1.25 12.65 7.39
CA ALA A 177 0.95 14.02 7.79
C ALA A 177 -0.54 14.29 8.12
N ASN A 178 -1.48 13.46 7.65
CA ASN A 178 -2.94 13.73 7.73
C ASN A 178 -3.77 12.54 8.27
N THR A 179 -3.15 11.60 8.98
CA THR A 179 -3.81 10.53 9.75
C THR A 179 -3.53 10.64 11.23
#